data_AF-A0A8I5ZMS5-F1
#
_entry.id   AF-A0A8I5ZMS5-F1
#
_cell.length_a   1.000
_cell.length_b   1.000
_cell.length_c   1.000
_cell.angle_alpha   90.00
_cell.angle_beta   90.00
_cell.angle_gamma   90.00
#
_symmetry.space_group_name_H-M   'P 1'
#
loop_
_entity.id
_entity.type
_entity.pdbx_description
1 polymer ?
#
loop_
_entity_poly.entity_id
_entity_poly.type
_entity_poly.pdbx_seq_one_letter_code
_entity_poly.pdbx_strand_id
1 'polypeptide(L)'
;PINLNLISFLKNRHKIQTQWKKFGLDSANLVHYDVLLSYPNETNANYVSIVDEHGAEIFKTSYLEPPPDGYENVTNIVPPYNAFSAHGMPEGELVYVNYARTEDFFKLEREMHINCTGKIVIARYGKIFRGNKVKNAMLAGAMGIILYSDPADYFAPGVQPYPKGWNLPGAAAQRGNVLNLNGAGDPLTPGYPAKEYTFRLPVEEAVGIPNIPVHPIGYNDAERLLRNLGGTAPPDQSWKGSLNVSYNIGPGFSGSEYSRKVRMHVHNINKITRIYNVIGTIRGSTEPGMSFSEVIVTPGCLEGLTLRLGQQFCKRLREVLENW
;
A
#
# COMPACT_ATOMS: atom_id res chain seq x y z
N PRO A 1 22.73 -0.31 8.09
CA PRO A 1 22.31 0.98 7.49
C PRO A 1 21.00 1.49 8.13
N ILE A 2 21.03 2.67 8.75
CA ILE A 2 19.82 3.33 9.26
C ILE A 2 19.15 4.01 8.06
N ASN A 3 17.93 3.60 7.72
CA ASN A 3 17.15 4.15 6.61
C ASN A 3 16.98 5.68 6.81
N LEU A 4 17.43 6.49 5.84
CA LEU A 4 17.42 7.95 5.90
C LEU A 4 16.01 8.55 6.12
N ASN A 5 14.95 7.84 5.68
CA ASN A 5 13.57 8.23 5.97
C ASN A 5 13.29 8.21 7.46
N LEU A 6 13.78 7.18 8.16
CA LEU A 6 13.63 7.04 9.60
C LEU A 6 14.20 8.27 10.31
N ILE A 7 15.37 8.75 9.89
CA ILE A 7 16.05 9.94 10.47
C ILE A 7 15.19 11.20 10.34
N SER A 8 14.51 11.41 9.22
CA SER A 8 13.58 12.55 9.05
C SER A 8 12.39 12.46 10.03
N PHE A 9 11.81 11.27 10.21
CA PHE A 9 10.75 11.05 11.20
C PHE A 9 11.22 11.30 12.63
N LEU A 10 12.42 10.83 13.00
CA LEU A 10 13.00 11.08 14.32
C LEU A 10 13.19 12.59 14.58
N LYS A 11 13.50 13.39 13.55
CA LYS A 11 13.59 14.85 13.68
C LYS A 11 12.22 15.51 13.84
N ASN A 12 11.22 15.07 13.06
CA ASN A 12 9.89 15.66 13.09
C ASN A 12 9.16 15.47 14.42
N ARG A 13 9.27 14.32 15.08
CA ARG A 13 8.63 14.12 16.40
C ARG A 13 9.14 15.10 17.47
N HIS A 14 10.45 15.41 17.47
CA HIS A 14 11.03 16.36 18.43
C HIS A 14 10.63 17.79 18.08
N LYS A 15 10.46 18.10 16.79
CA LYS A 15 9.91 19.39 16.33
C LYS A 15 8.47 19.58 16.83
N ILE A 16 7.59 18.61 16.63
CA ILE A 16 6.20 18.66 17.10
C ILE A 16 6.16 18.79 18.62
N GLN A 17 6.89 17.93 19.34
CA GLN A 17 6.98 18.00 20.80
C GLN A 17 7.41 19.39 21.30
N THR A 18 8.44 19.97 20.68
CA THR A 18 8.95 21.31 21.02
C THR A 18 7.91 22.38 20.72
N GLN A 19 7.25 22.32 19.56
CA GLN A 19 6.21 23.29 19.19
C GLN A 19 5.02 23.23 20.14
N TRP A 20 4.57 22.05 20.50
CA TRP A 20 3.48 21.85 21.45
C TRP A 20 3.79 22.39 22.85
N LYS A 21 5.02 22.17 23.35
CA LYS A 21 5.47 22.82 24.59
C LYS A 21 5.48 24.35 24.46
N LYS A 22 5.94 24.87 23.33
CA LYS A 22 5.94 26.33 23.06
C LYS A 22 4.53 26.92 22.99
N PHE A 23 3.55 26.16 22.50
CA PHE A 23 2.15 26.58 22.45
C PHE A 23 1.44 26.54 23.80
N GLY A 24 2.11 26.07 24.87
CA GLY A 24 1.56 26.09 26.22
C GLY A 24 0.75 24.85 26.60
N LEU A 25 0.94 23.71 25.91
CA LEU A 25 0.42 22.45 26.43
C LEU A 25 1.06 22.12 27.79
N ASP A 26 0.27 21.66 28.75
CA ASP A 26 0.76 21.27 30.09
C ASP A 26 1.79 20.14 30.02
N SER A 27 1.63 19.22 29.06
CA SER A 27 2.65 18.23 28.75
C SER A 27 2.65 17.84 27.26
N ALA A 28 3.83 17.47 26.77
CA ALA A 28 4.03 16.89 25.45
C ALA A 28 5.13 15.83 25.51
N ASN A 29 4.74 14.56 25.41
CA ASN A 29 5.60 13.41 25.67
C ASN A 29 5.75 12.52 24.44
N LEU A 30 6.92 11.90 24.31
CA LEU A 30 7.17 10.86 23.32
C LEU A 30 6.87 9.50 23.94
N VAL A 31 5.93 8.77 23.36
CA VAL A 31 5.60 7.40 23.76
C VAL A 31 5.99 6.46 22.64
N HIS A 32 6.85 5.48 22.94
CA HIS A 32 7.38 4.57 21.94
C HIS A 32 6.87 3.14 22.10
N TYR A 33 6.88 2.44 20.96
CA TYR A 33 6.57 1.02 20.80
C TYR A 33 7.52 0.41 19.77
N ASP A 34 7.90 -0.85 19.95
CA ASP A 34 8.75 -1.59 19.01
C ASP A 34 7.87 -2.54 18.19
N VAL A 35 7.42 -2.08 17.02
CA VAL A 35 6.39 -2.75 16.18
C VAL A 35 7.01 -3.34 14.92
N LEU A 36 6.36 -4.34 14.34
CA LEU A 36 6.77 -4.88 13.05
C LEU A 36 6.41 -3.90 11.92
N LEU A 37 7.44 -3.39 11.23
CA LEU A 37 7.28 -2.62 9.99
C LEU A 37 7.83 -3.42 8.81
N SER A 38 7.56 -2.95 7.59
CA SER A 38 8.01 -3.58 6.35
C SER A 38 8.61 -2.53 5.43
N TYR A 39 9.70 -2.88 4.75
CA TYR A 39 10.43 -1.99 3.84
C TYR A 39 10.91 -2.76 2.61
N PRO A 40 11.04 -2.13 1.43
CA PRO A 40 11.72 -2.75 0.30
C PRO A 40 13.20 -2.95 0.61
N ASN A 41 13.81 -3.99 0.03
CA ASN A 41 15.25 -4.20 0.13
C ASN A 41 16.00 -3.25 -0.81
N GLU A 42 16.94 -2.48 -0.24
CA GLU A 42 17.73 -1.48 -0.99
C GLU A 42 18.69 -2.12 -2.00
N THR A 43 19.16 -3.34 -1.76
CA THR A 43 20.09 -4.04 -2.65
C THR A 43 19.41 -4.98 -3.64
N ASN A 44 18.15 -5.35 -3.38
CA ASN A 44 17.38 -6.22 -4.25
C ASN A 44 16.00 -5.61 -4.52
N ALA A 45 15.93 -4.90 -5.64
CA ALA A 45 14.77 -4.12 -6.06
C ALA A 45 13.55 -5.01 -6.35
N ASN A 46 12.38 -4.51 -6.00
CA ASN A 46 11.12 -5.09 -6.43
C ASN A 46 10.79 -4.67 -7.87
N TYR A 47 10.22 -5.58 -8.66
CA TYR A 47 9.67 -5.28 -9.98
C TYR A 47 8.80 -6.44 -10.48
N VAL A 48 8.11 -6.20 -11.60
CA VAL A 48 7.43 -7.24 -12.37
C VAL A 48 8.06 -7.29 -13.77
N SER A 49 8.19 -8.48 -14.35
CA SER A 49 8.67 -8.67 -15.71
C SER A 49 7.74 -9.57 -16.53
N ILE A 50 7.78 -9.41 -17.86
CA ILE A 50 7.27 -10.40 -18.81
C ILE A 50 8.47 -11.19 -19.29
N VAL A 51 8.38 -12.52 -19.19
CA VAL A 51 9.43 -13.46 -19.61
C VAL A 51 8.96 -14.28 -20.79
N ASP A 52 9.88 -14.62 -21.69
CA ASP A 52 9.62 -15.57 -22.78
C ASP A 52 9.77 -17.04 -22.34
N GLU A 53 9.58 -17.94 -23.31
CA GLU A 53 9.72 -19.39 -23.13
C GLU A 53 11.14 -19.85 -22.76
N HIS A 54 12.15 -18.99 -22.97
CA HIS A 54 13.54 -19.23 -22.58
C HIS A 54 13.90 -18.55 -21.24
N GLY A 55 12.93 -17.87 -20.63
CA GLY A 55 13.09 -17.16 -19.36
C GLY A 55 13.77 -15.80 -19.49
N ALA A 56 13.94 -15.27 -20.70
CA ALA A 56 14.51 -13.94 -20.92
C ALA A 56 13.45 -12.85 -20.66
N GLU A 57 13.85 -11.78 -19.98
CA GLU A 57 12.96 -10.65 -19.67
C GLU A 57 12.78 -9.75 -20.89
N ILE A 58 11.57 -9.68 -21.44
CA ILE A 58 11.22 -8.83 -22.60
C ILE A 58 10.73 -7.44 -22.12
N PHE A 59 10.11 -7.40 -20.94
CA PHE A 59 9.62 -6.18 -20.33
C PHE A 59 9.87 -6.21 -18.83
N LYS A 60 10.14 -5.05 -18.25
CA LYS A 60 10.33 -4.84 -16.82
C LYS A 60 9.65 -3.55 -16.41
N THR A 61 8.92 -3.58 -15.30
CA THR A 61 8.26 -2.39 -14.73
C THR A 61 9.29 -1.40 -14.18
N SER A 62 8.89 -0.14 -14.07
CA SER A 62 9.77 0.86 -13.45
C SER A 62 10.03 0.53 -11.98
N TYR A 63 11.28 0.67 -11.55
CA TYR A 63 11.66 0.50 -10.14
C TYR A 63 11.24 1.70 -9.28
N LEU A 64 11.29 2.91 -9.83
CA LEU A 64 11.02 4.17 -9.14
C LEU A 64 10.05 5.03 -9.95
N GLU A 65 9.24 5.84 -9.26
CA GLU A 65 8.61 6.98 -9.91
C GLU A 65 9.65 8.04 -10.29
N PRO A 66 9.41 8.81 -11.37
CA PRO A 66 10.17 10.04 -11.58
C PRO A 66 9.97 10.97 -10.37
N PRO A 67 11.05 11.58 -9.84
CA PRO A 67 10.92 12.55 -8.76
C PRO A 67 10.06 13.74 -9.24
N PRO A 68 9.18 14.29 -8.39
CA PRO A 68 8.45 15.51 -8.71
C PRO A 68 9.39 16.70 -8.92
N ASP A 69 8.99 17.65 -9.77
CA ASP A 69 9.70 18.92 -9.97
C ASP A 69 10.02 19.60 -8.63
N GLY A 70 11.29 19.99 -8.43
CA GLY A 70 11.81 20.60 -7.20
C GLY A 70 12.29 19.61 -6.12
N TYR A 71 12.17 18.30 -6.37
CA TYR A 71 12.61 17.24 -5.45
C TYR A 71 13.71 16.35 -6.05
N GLU A 72 14.40 16.82 -7.09
CA GLU A 72 15.42 16.05 -7.83
C GLU A 72 16.58 15.59 -6.95
N ASN A 73 16.90 16.38 -5.92
CA ASN A 73 17.99 16.10 -4.97
C ASN A 73 17.56 15.26 -3.76
N VAL A 74 16.29 14.83 -3.68
CA VAL A 74 15.80 14.01 -2.56
C VAL A 74 16.13 12.54 -2.83
N THR A 75 17.13 12.02 -2.13
CA THR A 75 17.72 10.69 -2.40
C THR A 75 17.05 9.54 -1.66
N ASN A 76 16.18 9.84 -0.70
CA ASN A 76 15.58 8.84 0.19
C ASN A 76 14.12 8.51 -0.16
N ILE A 77 13.65 8.77 -1.38
CA ILE A 77 12.29 8.39 -1.78
C ILE A 77 12.19 6.85 -1.79
N VAL A 78 11.34 6.28 -0.94
CA VAL A 78 11.11 4.83 -0.89
C VAL A 78 10.43 4.41 -2.19
N PRO A 79 10.90 3.38 -2.92
CA PRO A 79 10.25 2.91 -4.15
C PRO A 79 8.83 2.41 -3.90
N PRO A 80 8.00 2.26 -4.94
CA PRO A 80 6.69 1.61 -4.84
C PRO A 80 6.82 0.20 -4.26
N TYR A 81 6.03 -0.08 -3.23
CA TYR A 81 5.89 -1.42 -2.68
C TYR A 81 4.60 -1.51 -1.88
N ASN A 82 4.11 -2.74 -1.72
CA ASN A 82 3.06 -3.04 -0.77
C ASN A 82 3.69 -3.61 0.51
N ALA A 83 3.58 -2.86 1.60
CA ALA A 83 4.15 -3.25 2.89
C ALA A 83 3.53 -4.56 3.39
N PHE A 84 4.38 -5.41 3.97
CA PHE A 84 4.07 -6.77 4.46
C PHE A 84 3.78 -7.82 3.39
N SER A 85 3.97 -7.50 2.10
CA SER A 85 3.98 -8.54 1.05
C SER A 85 4.96 -9.67 1.39
N ALA A 86 4.58 -10.91 1.07
CA ALA A 86 5.51 -12.02 1.14
C ALA A 86 6.69 -11.81 0.17
N HIS A 87 7.83 -12.38 0.55
CA HIS A 87 8.99 -12.51 -0.34
C HIS A 87 8.72 -13.62 -1.36
N GLY A 88 9.08 -13.40 -2.62
CA GLY A 88 9.01 -14.46 -3.62
C GLY A 88 9.26 -14.00 -5.04
N MET A 89 9.50 -14.99 -5.90
CA MET A 89 9.66 -14.80 -7.34
C MET A 89 8.71 -15.70 -8.16
N PRO A 90 7.38 -15.61 -7.96
CA PRO A 90 6.43 -16.42 -8.68
C PRO A 90 6.46 -16.08 -10.17
N GLU A 91 6.38 -17.11 -11.01
CA GLU A 91 6.19 -17.00 -12.44
C GLU A 91 4.92 -17.75 -12.84
N GLY A 92 4.08 -17.11 -13.65
CA GLY A 92 2.83 -17.72 -14.08
C GLY A 92 2.11 -16.92 -15.14
N GLU A 93 1.03 -17.51 -15.63
CA GLU A 93 0.09 -16.81 -16.50
C GLU A 93 -0.63 -15.70 -15.73
N LEU A 94 -0.92 -14.61 -16.43
CA LEU A 94 -1.62 -13.46 -15.88
C LEU A 94 -3.13 -13.64 -16.01
N VAL A 95 -3.89 -13.27 -14.97
CA VAL A 95 -5.36 -13.18 -14.99
C VAL A 95 -5.80 -11.81 -14.50
N TYR A 96 -6.63 -11.10 -15.26
CA TYR A 96 -7.22 -9.83 -14.83
C TYR A 96 -8.47 -10.08 -13.98
N VAL A 97 -8.49 -9.54 -12.76
CA VAL A 97 -9.52 -9.85 -11.75
C VAL A 97 -10.32 -8.62 -11.29
N ASN A 98 -10.47 -7.63 -12.18
CA ASN A 98 -11.22 -6.41 -11.88
C ASN A 98 -10.71 -5.71 -10.60
N TYR A 99 -11.58 -5.50 -9.60
CA TYR A 99 -11.22 -4.92 -8.31
C TYR A 99 -10.86 -5.97 -7.25
N ALA A 100 -10.72 -7.25 -7.62
CA ALA A 100 -10.42 -8.36 -6.71
C ALA A 100 -11.40 -8.45 -5.51
N ARG A 101 -12.67 -8.10 -5.74
CA ARG A 101 -13.74 -8.27 -4.75
C ARG A 101 -14.17 -9.73 -4.70
N THR A 102 -14.88 -10.10 -3.65
CA THR A 102 -15.39 -11.47 -3.50
C THR A 102 -16.29 -11.85 -4.68
N GLU A 103 -17.14 -10.93 -5.13
CA GLU A 103 -17.99 -11.10 -6.32
C GLU A 103 -17.20 -11.20 -7.63
N ASP A 104 -16.03 -10.55 -7.74
CA ASP A 104 -15.20 -10.64 -8.94
C ASP A 104 -14.62 -12.07 -9.07
N PHE A 105 -14.12 -12.65 -7.96
CA PHE A 105 -13.64 -14.03 -7.95
C PHE A 105 -14.76 -15.07 -8.11
N PHE A 106 -15.94 -14.85 -7.51
CA PHE A 106 -17.08 -15.73 -7.75
C PHE A 106 -17.52 -15.71 -9.21
N LYS A 107 -17.51 -14.55 -9.87
CA LYS A 107 -17.81 -14.44 -11.29
C LYS A 107 -16.81 -15.22 -12.15
N LEU A 108 -15.52 -15.07 -11.86
CA LEU A 108 -14.46 -15.81 -12.56
C LEU A 108 -14.63 -17.33 -12.42
N GLU A 109 -14.80 -17.82 -11.19
CA GLU A 109 -14.87 -19.26 -10.92
C GLU A 109 -16.18 -19.88 -11.43
N ARG A 110 -17.31 -19.26 -11.11
CA ARG A 110 -18.64 -19.89 -11.25
C ARG A 110 -19.30 -19.61 -12.59
N GLU A 111 -19.08 -18.42 -13.16
CA GLU A 111 -19.73 -18.01 -14.41
C GLU A 111 -18.78 -18.12 -15.61
N MET A 112 -17.50 -17.81 -15.41
CA MET A 112 -16.50 -17.81 -16.49
C MET A 112 -15.63 -19.07 -16.53
N HIS A 113 -15.71 -19.92 -15.49
CA HIS A 113 -14.91 -21.14 -15.34
C HIS A 113 -13.39 -20.89 -15.41
N ILE A 114 -12.94 -19.75 -14.88
CA ILE A 114 -11.52 -19.35 -14.83
C ILE A 114 -10.94 -19.71 -13.47
N ASN A 115 -9.91 -20.55 -13.48
CA ASN A 115 -9.19 -20.97 -12.28
C ASN A 115 -7.95 -20.11 -12.04
N CYS A 116 -7.92 -19.40 -10.90
CA CYS A 116 -6.79 -18.55 -10.49
C CYS A 116 -5.67 -19.33 -9.78
N THR A 117 -5.84 -20.63 -9.55
CA THR A 117 -4.85 -21.47 -8.85
C THR A 117 -3.52 -21.50 -9.62
N GLY A 118 -2.43 -21.12 -8.93
CA GLY A 118 -1.10 -21.05 -9.53
C GLY A 118 -0.97 -20.02 -10.64
N LYS A 119 -1.79 -18.95 -10.59
CA LYS A 119 -1.74 -17.82 -11.53
C LYS A 119 -1.30 -16.55 -10.81
N ILE A 120 -0.71 -15.62 -11.54
CA ILE A 120 -0.53 -14.26 -11.06
C ILE A 120 -1.77 -13.48 -11.45
N VAL A 121 -2.42 -12.84 -10.49
CA VAL A 121 -3.60 -12.01 -10.76
C VAL A 121 -3.22 -10.54 -10.82
N ILE A 122 -3.84 -9.77 -11.70
CA ILE A 122 -3.71 -8.31 -11.76
C ILE A 122 -5.06 -7.67 -11.46
N ALA A 123 -5.08 -6.77 -10.49
CA ALA A 123 -6.29 -6.10 -10.03
C ALA A 123 -6.09 -4.58 -9.97
N ARG A 124 -7.13 -3.83 -10.31
CA ARG A 124 -7.14 -2.38 -10.08
C ARG A 124 -7.44 -2.04 -8.63
N TYR A 125 -6.81 -0.97 -8.13
CA TYR A 125 -7.17 -0.34 -6.87
C TYR A 125 -8.59 0.22 -6.90
N GLY A 126 -9.17 0.50 -5.72
CA GLY A 126 -10.53 1.02 -5.56
C GLY A 126 -11.54 0.00 -5.02
N LYS A 127 -12.75 0.49 -4.71
CA LYS A 127 -13.93 -0.23 -4.15
C LYS A 127 -13.74 -0.85 -2.75
N ILE A 128 -12.72 -1.67 -2.55
CA ILE A 128 -12.42 -2.33 -1.28
C ILE A 128 -10.98 -2.05 -0.84
N PHE A 129 -10.73 -2.19 0.47
CA PHE A 129 -9.38 -2.10 1.02
C PHE A 129 -8.44 -3.14 0.39
N ARG A 130 -7.20 -2.72 0.07
CA ARG A 130 -6.22 -3.53 -0.65
C ARG A 130 -5.85 -4.85 0.05
N GLY A 131 -5.83 -4.90 1.39
CA GLY A 131 -5.61 -6.15 2.12
C GLY A 131 -6.72 -7.18 1.87
N ASN A 132 -7.96 -6.75 1.61
CA ASN A 132 -9.05 -7.67 1.24
C ASN A 132 -8.88 -8.21 -0.19
N LYS A 133 -8.36 -7.39 -1.13
CA LYS A 133 -8.00 -7.86 -2.49
C LYS A 133 -7.01 -9.01 -2.42
N VAL A 134 -5.95 -8.84 -1.62
CA VAL A 134 -4.91 -9.86 -1.42
C VAL A 134 -5.47 -11.10 -0.74
N LYS A 135 -6.27 -10.94 0.33
CA LYS A 135 -6.96 -12.07 0.97
C LYS A 135 -7.82 -12.86 -0.02
N ASN A 136 -8.61 -12.18 -0.85
CA ASN A 136 -9.46 -12.84 -1.84
C ASN A 136 -8.62 -13.58 -2.90
N ALA A 137 -7.53 -12.98 -3.37
CA ALA A 137 -6.61 -13.62 -4.31
C ALA A 137 -5.95 -14.88 -3.72
N MET A 138 -5.53 -14.84 -2.45
CA MET A 138 -5.03 -16.00 -1.73
C MET A 138 -6.08 -17.12 -1.65
N LEU A 139 -7.33 -16.78 -1.30
CA LEU A 139 -8.43 -17.75 -1.26
C LEU A 139 -8.75 -18.34 -2.63
N ALA A 140 -8.54 -17.59 -3.71
CA ALA A 140 -8.69 -18.06 -5.09
C ALA A 140 -7.48 -18.87 -5.60
N GLY A 141 -6.46 -19.13 -4.75
CA GLY A 141 -5.29 -19.92 -5.09
C GLY A 141 -4.23 -19.19 -5.93
N ALA A 142 -4.32 -17.86 -6.06
CA ALA A 142 -3.32 -17.07 -6.77
C ALA A 142 -1.95 -17.21 -6.09
N MET A 143 -0.87 -17.20 -6.88
CA MET A 143 0.51 -17.28 -6.36
C MET A 143 1.19 -15.91 -6.26
N GLY A 144 0.52 -14.85 -6.71
CA GLY A 144 0.98 -13.47 -6.62
C GLY A 144 -0.12 -12.51 -7.10
N ILE A 145 -0.09 -11.27 -6.65
CA ILE A 145 -1.05 -10.24 -7.05
C ILE A 145 -0.37 -8.91 -7.38
N ILE A 146 -0.67 -8.38 -8.56
CA ILE A 146 -0.24 -7.08 -9.04
C ILE A 146 -1.39 -6.10 -8.85
N LEU A 147 -1.11 -4.95 -8.23
CA LEU A 147 -2.10 -3.89 -8.00
C LEU A 147 -1.75 -2.65 -8.84
N TYR A 148 -2.72 -2.07 -9.54
CA TYR A 148 -2.48 -0.85 -10.33
C TYR A 148 -3.61 0.16 -10.19
N SER A 149 -3.32 1.45 -10.43
CA SER A 149 -4.29 2.54 -10.34
C SER A 149 -4.89 2.85 -11.72
N ASP A 150 -6.00 2.21 -12.08
CA ASP A 150 -6.64 2.44 -13.39
C ASP A 150 -7.13 3.91 -13.54
N PRO A 151 -6.90 4.57 -14.70
CA PRO A 151 -7.40 5.92 -14.92
C PRO A 151 -8.93 6.05 -14.77
N ALA A 152 -9.70 4.98 -14.96
CA ALA A 152 -11.15 5.01 -14.71
C ALA A 152 -11.51 5.41 -13.27
N ASP A 153 -10.63 5.14 -12.30
CA ASP A 153 -10.85 5.41 -10.88
C ASP A 153 -9.97 6.54 -10.33
N TYR A 154 -8.82 6.80 -10.95
CA TYR A 154 -7.78 7.69 -10.43
C TYR A 154 -7.44 8.86 -11.37
N PHE A 155 -8.24 9.10 -12.39
CA PHE A 155 -8.07 10.20 -13.34
C PHE A 155 -9.37 11.01 -13.49
N ALA A 156 -9.36 12.23 -12.98
CA ALA A 156 -10.48 13.17 -13.12
C ALA A 156 -10.61 13.67 -14.58
N PRO A 157 -11.81 13.63 -15.18
CA PRO A 157 -12.01 14.12 -16.55
C PRO A 157 -11.60 15.59 -16.73
N GLY A 158 -10.92 15.90 -17.83
CA GLY A 158 -10.52 17.26 -18.19
C GLY A 158 -9.32 17.83 -17.41
N VAL A 159 -8.68 17.04 -16.56
CA VAL A 159 -7.53 17.47 -15.75
C VAL A 159 -6.24 16.82 -16.25
N GLN A 160 -5.16 17.59 -16.36
CA GLN A 160 -3.85 17.06 -16.74
C GLN A 160 -3.18 16.30 -15.58
N PRO A 161 -2.36 15.29 -15.87
CA PRO A 161 -1.53 14.67 -14.83
C PRO A 161 -0.52 15.67 -14.26
N TYR A 162 -0.06 15.42 -13.04
CA TYR A 162 1.08 16.12 -12.46
C TYR A 162 2.30 16.03 -13.42
N PRO A 163 3.07 17.12 -13.64
CA PRO A 163 3.06 18.39 -12.89
C PRO A 163 2.08 19.45 -13.38
N LYS A 164 1.42 19.25 -14.54
CA LYS A 164 0.56 20.29 -15.14
C LYS A 164 -0.84 20.34 -14.57
N GLY A 165 -1.26 19.29 -13.86
CA GLY A 165 -2.49 19.27 -13.09
C GLY A 165 -2.37 18.34 -11.89
N TRP A 166 -3.50 17.97 -11.31
CA TRP A 166 -3.54 17.18 -10.07
C TRP A 166 -3.92 15.70 -10.30
N ASN A 167 -4.05 15.27 -11.56
CA ASN A 167 -4.26 13.86 -11.86
C ASN A 167 -3.02 13.01 -11.66
N LEU A 168 -3.25 11.72 -11.42
CA LEU A 168 -2.20 10.73 -11.26
C LEU A 168 -1.36 10.60 -12.55
N PRO A 169 -0.02 10.72 -12.49
CA PRO A 169 0.85 10.40 -13.61
C PRO A 169 0.95 8.89 -13.87
N GLY A 170 1.20 8.48 -15.12
CA GLY A 170 1.17 7.06 -15.51
C GLY A 170 2.27 6.18 -14.97
N ALA A 171 3.40 6.77 -14.58
CA ALA A 171 4.48 6.07 -13.88
C ALA A 171 4.23 5.96 -12.37
N ALA A 172 3.24 6.66 -11.81
CA ALA A 172 3.03 6.71 -10.37
C ALA A 172 2.26 5.49 -9.86
N ALA A 173 2.79 4.87 -8.81
CA ALA A 173 2.22 3.68 -8.20
C ALA A 173 1.78 3.98 -6.77
N GLN A 174 0.59 3.48 -6.39
CA GLN A 174 0.06 3.69 -5.05
C GLN A 174 0.70 2.70 -4.06
N ARG A 175 1.51 3.23 -3.14
CA ARG A 175 2.03 2.50 -1.97
C ARG A 175 0.89 2.15 -1.00
N GLY A 176 1.16 1.26 -0.06
CA GLY A 176 0.24 0.97 1.05
C GLY A 176 0.42 -0.44 1.61
N ASN A 177 0.03 -0.62 2.88
CA ASN A 177 0.08 -1.94 3.51
C ASN A 177 -1.05 -2.85 3.02
N VAL A 178 -0.78 -4.16 3.01
CA VAL A 178 -1.72 -5.21 2.61
C VAL A 178 -2.06 -6.17 3.76
N LEU A 179 -1.86 -5.73 5.00
CA LEU A 179 -2.23 -6.51 6.18
C LEU A 179 -3.74 -6.67 6.29
N ASN A 180 -4.19 -7.79 6.84
CA ASN A 180 -5.58 -7.99 7.23
C ASN A 180 -5.70 -8.17 8.76
N LEU A 181 -5.61 -7.06 9.49
CA LEU A 181 -5.48 -7.07 10.96
C LEU A 181 -6.80 -7.22 11.72
N ASN A 182 -7.95 -6.87 11.13
CA ASN A 182 -9.25 -6.81 11.82
C ASN A 182 -9.19 -6.11 13.20
N GLY A 183 -8.37 -5.06 13.32
CA GLY A 183 -8.22 -4.28 14.56
C GLY A 183 -7.12 -4.75 15.52
N ALA A 184 -6.32 -5.76 15.18
CA ALA A 184 -5.31 -6.35 16.07
C ALA A 184 -4.18 -5.40 16.53
N GLY A 185 -3.88 -4.33 15.78
CA GLY A 185 -2.74 -3.47 16.05
C GLY A 185 -1.45 -3.99 15.41
N ASP A 186 -0.36 -4.07 16.17
CA ASP A 186 0.90 -4.66 15.70
C ASP A 186 0.73 -6.18 15.45
N PRO A 187 1.13 -6.71 14.26
CA PRO A 187 0.92 -8.12 13.91
C PRO A 187 1.49 -9.14 14.91
N LEU A 188 2.50 -8.75 15.69
CA LEU A 188 3.20 -9.63 16.63
C LEU A 188 2.69 -9.53 18.07
N THR A 189 1.89 -8.51 18.39
CA THR A 189 1.41 -8.25 19.76
C THR A 189 -0.10 -7.99 19.82
N PRO A 190 -0.94 -8.87 19.23
CA PRO A 190 -2.38 -8.66 19.23
C PRO A 190 -2.94 -8.56 20.65
N GLY A 191 -3.63 -7.46 20.94
CA GLY A 191 -4.26 -7.20 22.24
C GLY A 191 -3.35 -6.62 23.33
N TYR A 192 -2.03 -6.51 23.10
CA TYR A 192 -1.08 -6.01 24.09
C TYR A 192 -0.19 -4.89 23.50
N PRO A 193 0.26 -3.91 24.31
CA PRO A 193 1.15 -2.87 23.81
C PRO A 193 2.54 -3.45 23.48
N ALA A 194 3.10 -3.12 22.32
CA ALA A 194 4.41 -3.57 21.87
C ALA A 194 5.58 -2.88 22.61
N LYS A 195 5.71 -3.11 23.92
CA LYS A 195 6.82 -2.62 24.76
C LYS A 195 8.04 -3.52 24.59
N GLU A 196 9.15 -3.09 25.17
CA GLU A 196 10.45 -3.78 25.09
C GLU A 196 10.36 -5.20 25.68
N TYR A 197 9.61 -5.37 26.77
CA TYR A 197 9.44 -6.66 27.46
C TYR A 197 8.28 -7.51 26.92
N THR A 198 7.47 -6.98 25.99
CA THR A 198 6.25 -7.67 25.54
C THR A 198 6.61 -8.91 24.74
N PHE A 199 5.97 -10.04 25.06
CA PHE A 199 6.04 -11.24 24.25
C PHE A 199 5.56 -10.96 22.82
N ARG A 200 6.28 -11.51 21.83
CA ARG A 200 5.95 -11.35 20.41
C ARG A 200 5.72 -12.71 19.79
N LEU A 201 4.66 -12.82 19.00
CA LEU A 201 4.45 -13.98 18.15
C LEU A 201 5.66 -14.18 17.21
N PRO A 202 5.99 -15.43 16.84
CA PRO A 202 6.85 -15.69 15.69
C PRO A 202 6.29 -15.02 14.43
N VAL A 203 7.16 -14.63 13.49
CA VAL A 203 6.75 -13.84 12.30
C VAL A 203 5.82 -14.65 11.39
N GLU A 204 6.01 -15.96 11.35
CA GLU A 204 5.18 -16.94 10.64
C GLU A 204 3.75 -17.06 11.18
N GLU A 205 3.55 -16.71 12.46
CA GLU A 205 2.23 -16.69 13.13
C GLU A 205 1.64 -15.27 13.21
N ALA A 206 2.33 -14.29 12.63
CA ALA A 206 1.93 -12.89 12.70
C ALA A 206 0.54 -12.66 12.08
N VAL A 207 -0.29 -11.89 12.78
CA VAL A 207 -1.69 -11.68 12.40
C VAL A 207 -1.79 -10.93 11.08
N GLY A 208 -2.46 -11.54 10.10
CA GLY A 208 -2.89 -10.86 8.88
C GLY A 208 -1.78 -10.57 7.86
N ILE A 209 -0.60 -11.20 7.99
CA ILE A 209 0.45 -11.13 6.96
C ILE A 209 0.08 -12.02 5.76
N PRO A 210 0.10 -11.50 4.52
CA PRO A 210 -0.15 -12.32 3.33
C PRO A 210 1.00 -13.29 3.06
N ASN A 211 0.68 -14.43 2.47
CA ASN A 211 1.66 -15.47 2.11
C ASN A 211 1.99 -15.53 0.61
N ILE A 212 1.47 -14.58 -0.19
CA ILE A 212 1.79 -14.41 -1.61
C ILE A 212 2.43 -13.04 -1.86
N PRO A 213 3.32 -12.91 -2.86
CA PRO A 213 3.87 -11.62 -3.26
C PRO A 213 2.81 -10.66 -3.79
N VAL A 214 2.97 -9.38 -3.42
CA VAL A 214 2.10 -8.26 -3.79
C VAL A 214 2.95 -7.07 -4.20
N HIS A 215 2.69 -6.51 -5.38
CA HIS A 215 3.45 -5.37 -5.87
C HIS A 215 2.56 -4.34 -6.58
N PRO A 216 2.70 -3.04 -6.27
CA PRO A 216 1.96 -2.00 -6.95
C PRO A 216 2.72 -1.50 -8.18
N ILE A 217 2.01 -1.21 -9.27
CA ILE A 217 2.58 -0.66 -10.50
C ILE A 217 1.80 0.56 -10.98
N GLY A 218 2.46 1.40 -11.80
CA GLY A 218 1.81 2.50 -12.50
C GLY A 218 0.90 2.01 -13.64
N TYR A 219 -0.02 2.85 -14.09
CA TYR A 219 -0.96 2.45 -15.14
C TYR A 219 -0.31 2.35 -16.53
N ASN A 220 0.81 3.02 -16.78
CA ASN A 220 1.59 2.83 -18.01
C ASN A 220 2.16 1.39 -18.09
N ASP A 221 2.66 0.88 -16.97
CA ASP A 221 3.18 -0.48 -16.86
C ASP A 221 2.03 -1.51 -16.89
N ALA A 222 0.90 -1.20 -16.25
CA ALA A 222 -0.29 -2.03 -16.32
C ALA A 222 -0.82 -2.16 -17.76
N GLU A 223 -0.79 -1.08 -18.54
CA GLU A 223 -1.16 -1.12 -19.96
C GLU A 223 -0.29 -2.12 -20.73
N ARG A 224 1.02 -2.19 -20.46
CA ARG A 224 1.91 -3.17 -21.10
C ARG A 224 1.56 -4.61 -20.74
N LEU A 225 1.20 -4.87 -19.48
CA LEU A 225 0.78 -6.20 -19.03
C LEU A 225 -0.61 -6.60 -19.56
N LEU A 226 -1.52 -5.64 -19.73
CA LEU A 226 -2.91 -5.91 -20.14
C LEU A 226 -3.13 -5.88 -21.66
N ARG A 227 -2.23 -5.26 -22.43
CA ARG A 227 -2.40 -5.02 -23.87
C ARG A 227 -2.64 -6.29 -24.69
N ASN A 228 -1.84 -7.32 -24.43
CA ASN A 228 -1.87 -8.58 -25.16
C ASN A 228 -2.48 -9.72 -24.34
N LEU A 229 -3.15 -9.38 -23.23
CA LEU A 229 -3.80 -10.37 -22.39
C LEU A 229 -4.84 -11.13 -23.22
N GLY A 230 -4.71 -12.44 -23.24
CA GLY A 230 -5.54 -13.35 -24.02
C GLY A 230 -6.80 -13.74 -23.27
N GLY A 231 -7.36 -14.90 -23.62
CA GLY A 231 -8.55 -15.44 -22.99
C GLY A 231 -9.83 -14.70 -23.35
N THR A 232 -10.85 -14.89 -22.52
CA THR A 232 -12.21 -14.37 -22.78
C THR A 232 -12.28 -12.85 -22.65
N ALA A 233 -13.15 -12.23 -23.43
CA ALA A 233 -13.51 -10.83 -23.28
C ALA A 233 -14.05 -10.54 -21.85
N PRO A 234 -13.96 -9.28 -21.37
CA PRO A 234 -14.53 -8.92 -20.08
C PRO A 234 -16.03 -9.20 -20.07
N PRO A 235 -16.58 -9.70 -18.94
CA PRO A 235 -17.96 -10.18 -18.90
C PRO A 235 -19.01 -9.06 -19.05
N ASP A 236 -18.67 -7.83 -18.64
CA ASP A 236 -19.53 -6.66 -18.78
C ASP A 236 -18.69 -5.36 -18.71
N GLN A 237 -19.33 -4.22 -18.99
CA GLN A 237 -18.66 -2.92 -19.04
C GLN A 237 -18.04 -2.51 -17.69
N SER A 238 -18.53 -3.04 -16.56
CA SER A 238 -17.98 -2.72 -15.24
C SER A 238 -16.59 -3.32 -15.02
N TRP A 239 -16.12 -4.24 -15.89
CA TRP A 239 -14.77 -4.80 -15.86
C TRP A 239 -13.78 -4.00 -16.71
N LYS A 240 -14.27 -3.13 -17.59
CA LYS A 240 -13.40 -2.27 -18.40
C LYS A 240 -13.00 -1.03 -17.59
N GLY A 241 -11.73 -0.68 -17.66
CA GLY A 241 -11.22 0.60 -17.19
C GLY A 241 -11.09 1.60 -18.33
N SER A 242 -10.13 2.52 -18.22
CA SER A 242 -9.89 3.58 -19.21
C SER A 242 -8.52 3.52 -19.88
N LEU A 243 -7.81 2.40 -19.76
CA LEU A 243 -6.63 2.10 -20.56
C LEU A 243 -7.01 1.70 -21.99
N ASN A 244 -6.11 1.95 -22.94
CA ASN A 244 -6.28 1.56 -24.34
C ASN A 244 -5.96 0.08 -24.57
N VAL A 245 -6.69 -0.80 -23.90
CA VAL A 245 -6.54 -2.28 -23.96
C VAL A 245 -7.91 -2.96 -23.98
N SER A 246 -7.96 -4.23 -24.35
CA SER A 246 -9.22 -4.99 -24.45
C SER A 246 -9.86 -5.32 -23.10
N TYR A 247 -9.05 -5.35 -22.02
CA TYR A 247 -9.42 -5.88 -20.70
C TYR A 247 -9.90 -7.33 -20.76
N ASN A 248 -9.32 -8.14 -21.66
CA ASN A 248 -9.54 -9.58 -21.63
C ASN A 248 -9.09 -10.15 -20.27
N ILE A 249 -9.63 -11.29 -19.90
CA ILE A 249 -9.45 -11.84 -18.55
C ILE A 249 -8.17 -12.68 -18.42
N GLY A 250 -7.64 -13.22 -19.52
CA GLY A 250 -6.68 -14.32 -19.47
C GLY A 250 -7.38 -15.69 -19.29
N PRO A 251 -6.66 -16.73 -18.87
CA PRO A 251 -5.26 -16.73 -18.46
C PRO A 251 -4.30 -16.57 -19.64
N GLY A 252 -3.16 -15.93 -19.38
CA GLY A 252 -2.04 -15.87 -20.31
C GLY A 252 -2.23 -14.86 -21.45
N PHE A 253 -1.18 -14.69 -22.25
CA PHE A 253 -1.20 -13.77 -23.39
C PHE A 253 -1.75 -14.48 -24.64
N SER A 254 -2.02 -13.69 -25.68
CA SER A 254 -2.55 -14.19 -26.97
C SER A 254 -1.61 -13.90 -28.15
N GLY A 255 -1.90 -14.49 -29.30
CA GLY A 255 -1.14 -14.29 -30.54
C GLY A 255 0.29 -14.80 -30.42
N SER A 256 1.26 -14.04 -30.93
CA SER A 256 2.69 -14.38 -30.88
C SER A 256 3.29 -14.37 -29.47
N GLU A 257 2.53 -13.93 -28.46
CA GLU A 257 2.99 -13.81 -27.08
C GLU A 257 2.47 -14.95 -26.17
N TYR A 258 1.76 -15.93 -26.72
CA TYR A 258 1.08 -16.98 -25.94
C TYR A 258 1.99 -17.77 -24.98
N SER A 259 3.28 -17.95 -25.31
CA SER A 259 4.24 -18.66 -24.47
C SER A 259 4.85 -17.80 -23.37
N ARG A 260 4.61 -16.48 -23.39
CA ARG A 260 5.13 -15.55 -22.39
C ARG A 260 4.40 -15.70 -21.05
N LYS A 261 5.12 -15.41 -19.98
CA LYS A 261 4.60 -15.42 -18.61
C LYS A 261 4.95 -14.13 -17.90
N VAL A 262 4.27 -13.87 -16.80
CA VAL A 262 4.62 -12.79 -15.88
C VAL A 262 5.46 -13.36 -14.74
N ARG A 263 6.50 -12.65 -14.34
CA ARG A 263 7.33 -12.97 -13.17
C ARG A 263 7.34 -11.79 -12.22
N MET A 264 7.06 -12.02 -10.95
CA MET A 264 7.21 -10.99 -9.90
C MET A 264 8.56 -11.15 -9.23
N HIS A 265 9.15 -10.05 -8.77
CA HIS A 265 10.33 -10.03 -7.93
C HIS A 265 9.99 -9.18 -6.72
N VAL A 266 9.75 -9.81 -5.56
CA VAL A 266 9.40 -9.09 -4.33
C VAL A 266 10.31 -9.53 -3.20
N HIS A 267 11.05 -8.56 -2.67
CA HIS A 267 12.12 -8.75 -1.71
C HIS A 267 11.97 -7.82 -0.50
N ASN A 268 10.73 -7.56 -0.06
CA ASN A 268 10.49 -6.74 1.13
C ASN A 268 11.03 -7.43 2.40
N ILE A 269 11.47 -6.62 3.35
CA ILE A 269 12.01 -7.05 4.65
C ILE A 269 11.08 -6.55 5.75
N ASN A 270 10.58 -7.48 6.56
CA ASN A 270 9.87 -7.17 7.78
C ASN A 270 10.87 -7.00 8.93
N LYS A 271 10.75 -5.92 9.70
CA LYS A 271 11.70 -5.57 10.75
C LYS A 271 11.00 -4.87 11.91
N ILE A 272 11.26 -5.36 13.13
CA ILE A 272 10.86 -4.68 14.36
C ILE A 272 11.57 -3.32 14.40
N THR A 273 10.77 -2.26 14.45
CA THR A 273 11.22 -0.88 14.34
C THR A 273 10.52 -0.04 15.39
N ARG A 274 11.29 0.82 16.05
CA ARG A 274 10.76 1.72 17.07
C ARG A 274 9.93 2.84 16.43
N ILE A 275 8.66 2.91 16.78
CA ILE A 275 7.76 4.01 16.45
C ILE A 275 7.58 4.92 17.66
N TYR A 276 7.19 6.16 17.40
CA TYR A 276 7.01 7.18 18.42
C TYR A 276 5.71 7.93 18.16
N ASN A 277 4.89 8.01 19.19
CA ASN A 277 3.74 8.90 19.25
C ASN A 277 4.14 10.16 20.01
N VAL A 278 3.69 11.32 19.55
CA VAL A 278 3.73 12.54 20.36
C VAL A 278 2.35 12.69 21.01
N ILE A 279 2.31 12.71 22.35
CA ILE A 279 1.08 12.83 23.14
C ILE A 279 1.11 14.17 23.87
N GLY A 280 0.18 15.06 23.49
CA GLY A 280 -0.02 16.39 24.08
C GLY A 280 -1.23 16.38 25.00
N THR A 281 -1.14 17.09 26.13
CA THR A 281 -2.25 17.17 27.11
C THR A 281 -2.47 18.61 27.55
N ILE A 282 -3.75 19.01 27.60
CA ILE A 282 -4.24 20.18 28.35
C ILE A 282 -5.14 19.64 29.45
N ARG A 283 -4.83 19.94 30.69
CA ARG A 283 -5.56 19.48 31.86
C ARG A 283 -6.83 20.31 32.00
N GLY A 284 -7.97 19.64 32.03
CA GLY A 284 -9.25 20.29 32.31
C GLY A 284 -9.24 20.94 33.70
N SER A 285 -9.76 22.16 33.79
CA SER A 285 -9.83 22.90 35.05
C SER A 285 -10.88 22.32 36.02
N THR A 286 -11.98 21.77 35.49
CA THR A 286 -13.07 21.20 36.29
C THR A 286 -12.96 19.68 36.44
N GLU A 287 -12.73 18.96 35.33
CA GLU A 287 -12.68 17.49 35.31
C GLU A 287 -11.32 16.99 34.80
N PRO A 288 -10.24 17.12 35.59
CA PRO A 288 -8.89 16.77 35.14
C PRO A 288 -8.72 15.28 34.85
N GLY A 289 -9.59 14.41 35.38
CA GLY A 289 -9.63 12.97 35.09
C GLY A 289 -10.20 12.61 33.71
N MET A 290 -10.87 13.56 33.04
CA MET A 290 -11.34 13.43 31.66
C MET A 290 -10.45 14.24 30.70
N SER A 291 -9.12 14.18 30.90
CA SER A 291 -8.18 14.92 30.07
C SER A 291 -8.26 14.48 28.61
N PHE A 292 -8.30 15.46 27.69
CA PHE A 292 -8.18 15.20 26.26
C PHE A 292 -6.71 15.07 25.89
N SER A 293 -6.34 13.93 25.31
CA SER A 293 -5.00 13.70 24.76
C SER A 293 -5.06 13.64 23.25
N GLU A 294 -4.25 14.46 22.58
CA GLU A 294 -4.06 14.35 21.14
C GLU A 294 -2.84 13.46 20.86
N VAL A 295 -3.02 12.47 19.99
CA VAL A 295 -1.98 11.51 19.62
C VAL A 295 -1.64 11.70 18.15
N ILE A 296 -0.46 12.24 17.87
CA ILE A 296 0.11 12.19 16.52
C ILE A 296 1.00 10.96 16.42
N VAL A 297 0.54 9.97 15.66
CA VAL A 297 1.36 8.83 15.22
C VAL A 297 2.15 9.29 14.00
N THR A 298 3.48 9.31 14.08
CA THR A 298 4.31 9.55 12.89
C THR A 298 4.61 8.21 12.22
N PRO A 299 3.98 7.84 11.09
CA PRO A 299 4.12 6.50 10.55
C PRO A 299 5.20 6.45 9.46
N GLY A 300 6.00 5.38 9.49
CA GLY A 300 6.85 4.99 8.37
C GLY A 300 6.11 4.30 7.21
N CYS A 301 4.85 3.88 7.39
CA CYS A 301 3.91 3.38 6.36
C CYS A 301 2.58 2.87 6.98
N LEU A 302 1.84 3.73 7.69
CA LEU A 302 0.47 3.43 8.17
C LEU A 302 -0.44 4.59 7.77
N GLU A 303 -0.92 4.57 6.52
CA GLU A 303 -2.10 5.36 6.16
C GLU A 303 -3.33 4.64 6.72
N GLY A 304 -4.07 5.31 7.63
CA GLY A 304 -5.37 4.80 8.09
C GLY A 304 -5.98 5.42 9.35
N LEU A 305 -5.26 6.22 10.15
CA LEU A 305 -5.76 6.65 11.47
C LEU A 305 -5.94 8.17 11.69
N THR A 306 -5.63 9.02 10.72
CA THR A 306 -5.40 10.45 11.01
C THR A 306 -6.59 11.40 10.79
N LEU A 307 -7.78 10.96 10.35
CA LEU A 307 -8.72 11.91 9.69
C LEU A 307 -10.11 12.15 10.29
N ARG A 308 -10.45 11.71 11.51
CA ARG A 308 -11.75 12.08 12.13
C ARG A 308 -11.68 12.96 13.38
N LEU A 309 -10.55 13.02 14.09
CA LEU A 309 -10.43 13.85 15.30
C LEU A 309 -9.95 15.29 15.01
N GLY A 310 -9.23 15.52 13.91
CA GLY A 310 -8.66 16.83 13.58
C GLY A 310 -9.68 17.93 13.27
N GLN A 311 -10.87 17.59 12.73
CA GLN A 311 -11.90 18.61 12.40
C GLN A 311 -12.62 19.14 13.65
N GLN A 312 -12.83 18.31 14.67
CA GLN A 312 -13.44 18.74 15.94
C GLN A 312 -12.45 19.54 16.80
N PHE A 313 -11.17 19.17 16.75
CA PHE A 313 -10.09 19.90 17.42
C PHE A 313 -9.90 21.31 16.83
N CYS A 314 -9.83 21.45 15.51
CA CYS A 314 -9.71 22.76 14.85
C CYS A 314 -10.86 23.71 15.15
N LYS A 315 -12.07 23.19 15.39
CA LYS A 315 -13.24 24.02 15.75
C LYS A 315 -13.13 24.56 17.18
N ARG A 316 -12.74 23.69 18.12
CA ARG A 316 -12.63 24.03 19.55
C ARG A 316 -11.38 24.85 19.88
N LEU A 317 -10.27 24.62 19.17
CA LEU A 317 -9.07 25.45 19.27
C LEU A 317 -9.32 26.87 18.76
N ARG A 318 -10.14 27.02 17.72
CA ARG A 318 -10.56 28.33 17.20
C ARG A 318 -11.46 29.07 18.20
N GLU A 319 -12.40 28.38 18.82
CA GLU A 319 -13.25 28.93 19.89
C GLU A 319 -12.45 29.35 21.15
N VAL A 320 -11.35 28.65 21.46
CA VAL A 320 -10.47 29.01 22.59
C VAL A 320 -9.57 30.21 22.25
N LEU A 321 -9.07 30.29 21.01
CA LEU A 321 -8.21 31.39 20.56
C LEU A 321 -8.98 32.69 20.26
N GLU A 322 -10.27 32.63 19.94
CA GLU A 322 -11.12 33.81 19.73
C GLU A 322 -11.63 34.44 21.04
N ASN A 323 -11.46 33.76 22.19
CA ASN A 323 -11.88 34.25 23.51
C ASN A 323 -10.70 34.67 24.43
N TRP A 324 -9.52 34.89 23.85
CA TRP A 324 -8.35 35.52 24.47
C TRP A 324 -8.05 36.85 23.77
#